data_AF-A0A2V7BCD2-F1
#
_entry.id   AF-A0A2V7BCD2-F1
#
_cell.length_a   1.000
_cell.length_b   1.000
_cell.length_c   1.000
_cell.angle_alpha   90.00
_cell.angle_beta   90.00
_cell.angle_gamma   90.00
#
_symmetry.space_group_name_H-M   'P 1'
#
loop_
_entity.id
_entity.type
_entity.pdbx_description
1 polymer ?
#
loop_
_entity_poly.entity_id
_entity_poly.type
_entity_poly.pdbx_seq_one_letter_code
_entity_poly.pdbx_strand_id
1 'polypeptide(L)'
;MRSAHLVIALIGVGCVLLAVGIGFAEQSNFTLAPQQSVAVGHYTVTYVGLTNGGWPAYTLYLQGGGRLAAFPPNPLPATCCDYLFQNVSITTTAIAPGGATVAGVITVR
;
A
#
# COMPACT_ATOMS: atom_id res chain seq x y z
N MET A 1 -47.65 10.56 -40.59
CA MET A 1 -47.50 11.92 -40.01
C MET A 1 -47.76 11.78 -38.52
N ARG A 2 -46.81 11.82 -37.59
CA ARG A 2 -45.72 12.78 -37.39
C ARG A 2 -44.48 12.06 -36.83
N SER A 3 -43.35 12.44 -37.39
CA SER A 3 -41.99 12.04 -37.05
C SER A 3 -41.62 12.53 -35.65
N ALA A 4 -41.09 11.67 -34.79
CA ALA A 4 -40.43 12.09 -33.55
C ALA A 4 -38.91 11.98 -33.75
N HIS A 5 -38.25 13.13 -33.56
CA HIS A 5 -36.89 13.38 -33.97
C HIS A 5 -35.86 12.65 -33.10
N LEU A 6 -34.88 12.10 -33.81
CA LEU A 6 -33.63 11.53 -33.34
C LEU A 6 -32.80 12.60 -32.63
N VAL A 7 -32.48 12.43 -31.34
CA VAL A 7 -31.51 13.27 -30.62
C VAL A 7 -30.23 12.47 -30.40
N ILE A 8 -29.29 12.59 -31.34
CA ILE A 8 -27.88 12.24 -31.15
C ILE A 8 -27.25 13.42 -30.40
N ALA A 9 -26.89 13.23 -29.13
CA ALA A 9 -26.04 14.16 -28.41
C ALA A 9 -24.57 13.73 -28.59
N LEU A 10 -23.85 14.56 -29.33
CA LEU A 10 -22.43 14.50 -29.65
C LEU A 10 -21.53 14.52 -28.39
N ILE A 11 -20.47 13.69 -28.44
CA ILE A 11 -19.08 14.04 -28.15
C ILE A 11 -18.82 14.65 -26.76
N GLY A 12 -18.73 13.78 -25.75
CA GLY A 12 -17.91 14.03 -24.56
C GLY A 12 -16.46 13.67 -24.87
N VAL A 13 -15.70 14.68 -25.28
CA VAL A 13 -14.26 14.65 -25.58
C VAL A 13 -13.51 13.76 -24.60
N GLY A 14 -12.86 12.72 -25.13
CA GLY A 14 -11.93 11.88 -24.41
C GLY A 14 -10.79 12.73 -23.87
N CYS A 15 -10.86 13.06 -22.58
CA CYS A 15 -9.66 13.38 -21.83
C CYS A 15 -9.06 12.04 -21.39
N VAL A 16 -8.42 11.35 -22.34
CA VAL A 16 -7.39 10.37 -21.98
C VAL A 16 -6.29 11.22 -21.38
N LEU A 17 -6.38 11.46 -20.07
CA LEU A 17 -5.26 11.93 -19.30
C LEU A 17 -4.24 10.78 -19.36
N LEU A 18 -3.36 10.84 -20.36
CA LEU A 18 -2.02 10.30 -20.23
C LEU A 18 -1.45 10.99 -18.99
N ALA A 19 -1.58 10.32 -17.85
CA ALA A 19 -0.85 10.67 -16.66
C ALA A 19 0.63 10.53 -17.03
N VAL A 20 1.23 11.66 -17.38
CA VAL A 20 2.67 11.81 -17.45
C VAL A 20 3.14 11.52 -16.04
N GLY A 21 3.62 10.30 -15.81
CA GLY A 21 4.04 9.81 -14.51
C GLY A 21 5.28 10.55 -14.04
N ILE A 22 5.07 11.70 -13.41
CA ILE A 22 6.03 12.27 -12.47
C ILE A 22 5.89 11.38 -11.23
N GLY A 23 6.79 10.41 -11.07
CA GLY A 23 6.82 9.55 -9.89
C GLY A 23 7.18 10.39 -8.68
N PHE A 24 6.18 10.91 -7.96
CA PHE A 24 6.41 11.50 -6.65
C PHE A 24 6.57 10.36 -5.64
N ALA A 25 7.61 10.45 -4.81
CA ALA A 25 7.72 9.54 -3.68
C ALA A 25 6.57 9.85 -2.70
N GLU A 26 5.76 8.86 -2.38
CA GLU A 26 4.65 8.97 -1.44
C GLU A 26 5.05 8.34 -0.11
N GLN A 27 4.74 9.01 1.00
CA GLN A 27 5.11 8.56 2.33
C GLN A 27 3.94 8.72 3.28
N SER A 28 3.78 7.77 4.20
CA SER A 28 2.84 7.89 5.31
C SER A 28 3.41 7.30 6.59
N ASN A 29 3.11 7.97 7.70
CA ASN A 29 3.36 7.44 9.03
C ASN A 29 2.14 6.64 9.47
N PHE A 30 2.36 5.53 10.18
CA PHE A 30 1.28 4.68 10.66
C PHE A 30 1.48 4.29 12.11
N THR A 31 0.35 4.02 12.77
CA THR A 31 0.27 3.25 14.01
C THR A 31 -0.83 2.20 13.80
N LEU A 32 -0.48 0.91 13.85
CA LEU A 32 -1.38 -0.19 13.50
C LEU A 32 -1.42 -1.21 14.64
N ALA A 33 -2.62 -1.64 15.01
CA ALA A 33 -2.86 -2.90 15.72
C ALA A 33 -2.92 -4.08 14.73
N PRO A 34 -2.80 -5.34 15.19
CA PRO A 34 -2.89 -6.49 14.31
C PRO A 34 -4.14 -6.46 13.42
N GLN A 35 -3.97 -6.83 12.16
CA GLN A 35 -4.95 -6.79 11.06
C GLN A 35 -5.41 -5.39 10.62
N GLN A 36 -4.86 -4.31 11.19
CA GLN A 36 -5.05 -2.97 10.66
C GLN A 36 -4.09 -2.69 9.50
N SER A 37 -4.51 -1.78 8.62
CA SER A 37 -3.79 -1.46 7.40
C SER A 37 -3.61 0.04 7.19
N VAL A 38 -2.54 0.40 6.50
CA VAL A 38 -2.29 1.74 5.97
C VAL A 38 -2.14 1.65 4.45
N ALA A 39 -2.70 2.61 3.73
CA ALA A 39 -2.56 2.72 2.28
C ALA A 39 -1.67 3.92 1.92
N VAL A 40 -0.75 3.73 0.98
CA VAL A 40 0.12 4.76 0.41
C VAL A 40 0.27 4.50 -1.08
N GLY A 41 -0.11 5.48 -1.90
CA GLY A 41 -0.25 5.28 -3.33
C GLY A 41 -1.18 4.12 -3.66
N HIS A 42 -0.70 3.26 -4.55
CA HIS A 42 -1.38 2.04 -4.98
C HIS A 42 -1.11 0.83 -4.07
N TYR A 43 -0.48 1.03 -2.91
CA TYR A 43 -0.07 -0.05 -2.02
C TYR A 43 -0.81 0.01 -0.68
N THR A 44 -1.13 -1.16 -0.15
CA THR A 44 -1.69 -1.32 1.19
C THR A 44 -0.79 -2.25 2.00
N VAL A 45 -0.39 -1.81 3.19
CA VAL A 45 0.35 -2.64 4.16
C VAL A 45 -0.56 -2.97 5.32
N THR A 46 -0.68 -4.27 5.62
CA THR A 46 -1.40 -4.78 6.78
C THR A 46 -0.40 -5.30 7.80
N TYR A 47 -0.50 -4.84 9.05
CA TYR A 47 0.27 -5.41 10.15
C TYR A 47 -0.38 -6.72 10.61
N VAL A 48 0.37 -7.82 10.61
CA VAL A 48 -0.15 -9.16 10.92
C VAL A 48 -0.01 -9.48 12.41
N GLY A 49 1.05 -9.01 13.04
CA GLY A 49 1.45 -9.35 14.41
C GLY A 49 2.96 -9.49 14.51
N LEU A 50 3.46 -10.09 15.60
CA LEU A 50 4.88 -10.44 15.71
C LEU A 50 5.11 -11.89 15.28
N THR A 51 6.26 -12.15 14.66
CA THR A 51 6.77 -13.51 14.50
C THR A 51 7.20 -14.09 15.86
N ASN A 52 7.46 -15.39 15.92
CA ASN A 52 7.99 -16.03 17.14
C ASN A 52 9.35 -15.45 17.58
N GLY A 53 10.10 -14.83 16.67
CA GLY A 53 11.34 -14.11 16.97
C GLY A 53 11.15 -12.65 17.40
N GLY A 54 9.91 -12.18 17.55
CA GLY A 54 9.59 -10.80 17.92
C GLY A 54 9.66 -9.78 16.77
N TRP A 55 9.76 -10.23 15.53
CA TRP A 55 9.83 -9.32 14.37
C TRP A 55 8.43 -8.90 13.93
N PRO A 56 8.20 -7.63 13.59
CA PRO A 56 6.91 -7.19 13.08
C PRO A 56 6.64 -7.83 11.71
N ALA A 57 5.54 -8.54 11.60
CA ALA A 57 5.12 -9.19 10.37
C ALA A 57 4.11 -8.30 9.64
N TYR A 58 4.29 -8.16 8.33
CA TYR A 58 3.42 -7.37 7.47
C TYR A 58 3.05 -8.13 6.21
N THR A 59 1.91 -7.80 5.63
CA THR A 59 1.55 -8.22 4.28
C THR A 59 1.35 -7.00 3.40
N LEU A 60 1.96 -7.00 2.22
CA LEU A 60 1.84 -5.94 1.22
C LEU A 60 0.90 -6.38 0.11
N TYR A 61 -0.02 -5.50 -0.25
CA TYR A 61 -1.01 -5.68 -1.30
C TYR A 61 -0.92 -4.55 -2.32
N LEU A 62 -1.27 -4.86 -3.57
CA LEU A 62 -1.61 -3.84 -4.56
C LEU A 62 -3.10 -3.48 -4.41
N GLN A 63 -3.45 -2.21 -4.46
CA GLN A 63 -4.83 -1.74 -4.37
C GLN A 63 -5.68 -2.35 -5.51
N GLY A 64 -6.79 -3.01 -5.15
CA GLY A 64 -7.63 -3.72 -6.11
C GLY A 64 -7.00 -5.00 -6.68
N GLY A 65 -5.83 -5.40 -6.19
CA GLY A 65 -5.08 -6.56 -6.64
C GLY A 65 -4.84 -7.58 -5.52
N GLY A 66 -3.87 -8.48 -5.77
CA GLY A 66 -3.49 -9.55 -4.84
C GLY A 66 -2.38 -9.17 -3.86
N ARG A 67 -2.04 -10.13 -3.02
CA ARG A 67 -0.86 -10.06 -2.15
C ARG A 67 0.42 -10.00 -3.01
N LEU A 68 1.26 -9.01 -2.76
CA LEU A 68 2.57 -8.84 -3.40
C LEU A 68 3.70 -9.49 -2.60
N ALA A 69 3.74 -9.25 -1.29
CA ALA A 69 4.81 -9.71 -0.43
C ALA A 69 4.31 -9.98 1.00
N ALA A 70 5.07 -10.79 1.73
CA ALA A 70 4.92 -10.99 3.17
C ALA A 70 6.28 -10.74 3.84
N PHE A 71 6.24 -10.12 5.01
CA PHE A 71 7.42 -9.73 5.78
C PHE A 71 7.35 -10.30 7.19
N PRO A 72 8.51 -10.55 7.83
CA PRO A 72 9.85 -10.48 7.24
C PRO A 72 10.07 -11.56 6.16
N PRO A 73 10.98 -11.34 5.19
CA PRO A 73 11.30 -12.34 4.18
C PRO A 73 12.03 -13.53 4.83
N ASN A 74 12.11 -14.65 4.09
CA ASN A 74 12.95 -15.80 4.46
C ASN A 74 14.08 -15.95 3.42
N PRO A 75 15.37 -15.91 3.81
CA PRO A 75 15.89 -15.78 5.17
C PRO A 75 15.64 -14.39 5.79
N LEU A 76 15.66 -14.32 7.13
CA LEU A 76 15.50 -13.07 7.87
C LEU A 76 16.63 -12.08 7.53
N PRO A 77 16.34 -10.76 7.44
CA PRO A 77 17.36 -9.73 7.29
C PRO A 77 18.37 -9.72 8.46
N ALA A 78 19.56 -9.17 8.25
CA ALA A 78 20.55 -8.98 9.31
C ALA A 78 20.09 -7.97 10.38
N THR A 79 19.24 -7.02 9.99
CA THR A 79 18.71 -5.96 10.84
C THR A 79 17.19 -5.92 10.74
N CYS A 80 16.52 -6.03 11.88
CA CYS A 80 15.14 -5.54 11.99
C CYS A 80 15.20 -4.00 11.98
N CYS A 81 14.18 -3.26 11.56
CA CYS A 81 12.83 -3.63 11.14
C CYS A 81 12.48 -2.86 9.86
N ASP A 82 13.43 -2.90 8.92
CA ASP A 82 13.34 -2.26 7.62
C ASP A 82 13.09 -3.32 6.55
N TYR A 83 11.96 -3.20 5.89
CA TYR A 83 11.54 -4.10 4.84
C TYR A 83 11.48 -3.38 3.51
N LEU A 84 12.02 -4.04 2.49
CA LEU A 84 12.07 -3.52 1.14
C LEU A 84 11.41 -4.51 0.19
N PHE A 85 10.55 -4.00 -0.68
CA PHE A 85 10.02 -4.74 -1.82
C PHE A 85 9.87 -3.79 -3.01
N GLN A 86 10.68 -4.01 -4.04
CA GLN A 86 10.74 -3.13 -5.22
C GLN A 86 10.92 -1.66 -4.80
N ASN A 87 9.95 -0.80 -5.09
CA ASN A 87 9.95 0.62 -4.76
C ASN A 87 9.27 0.96 -3.41
N VAL A 88 8.83 -0.05 -2.66
CA VAL A 88 8.18 0.12 -1.35
C VAL A 88 9.17 -0.18 -0.23
N SER A 89 9.28 0.73 0.75
CA SER A 89 9.97 0.51 2.01
C SER A 89 9.03 0.66 3.20
N ILE A 90 9.14 -0.24 4.18
CA ILE A 90 8.41 -0.20 5.45
C ILE A 90 9.46 -0.19 6.57
N THR A 91 9.46 0.86 7.39
CA THR A 91 10.36 1.01 8.54
C THR A 91 9.53 1.05 9.81
N THR A 92 9.65 0.03 10.65
CA THR A 92 9.03 0.04 11.98
C THR A 92 9.89 0.86 12.94
N THR A 93 9.33 1.90 13.52
CA THR A 93 10.04 2.80 14.45
C THR A 93 9.75 2.49 15.92
N ALA A 94 8.62 1.84 16.23
CA ALA A 94 8.29 1.40 17.58
C ALA A 94 7.40 0.16 17.57
N ILE A 95 7.55 -0.69 18.58
CA ILE A 95 6.74 -1.88 18.82
C ILE A 95 6.27 -1.82 20.27
N ALA A 96 4.96 -1.81 20.49
CA ALA A 96 4.39 -1.87 21.84
C ALA A 96 4.54 -3.27 22.43
N PRO A 97 4.47 -3.43 23.77
CA PRO A 97 4.61 -4.72 24.43
C PRO A 97 3.72 -5.81 23.82
N GLY A 98 4.31 -6.98 23.58
CA GLY A 98 3.61 -8.12 22.97
C GLY A 98 3.14 -7.89 21.53
N GLY A 99 3.53 -6.80 20.88
CA GLY A 99 3.10 -6.49 19.51
C GLY A 99 1.69 -5.94 19.40
N ALA A 100 1.11 -5.44 20.49
CA ALA A 100 -0.25 -4.91 20.53
C ALA A 100 -0.47 -3.78 19.51
N THR A 101 0.55 -2.96 19.29
CA THR A 101 0.62 -1.97 18.22
C THR A 101 2.03 -1.84 17.69
N VAL A 102 2.16 -1.40 16.44
CA VAL A 102 3.42 -0.99 15.82
C VAL A 102 3.25 0.40 15.24
N ALA A 103 4.30 1.22 15.35
CA ALA A 103 4.39 2.49 14.66
C ALA A 103 5.54 2.46 13.66
N GLY A 104 5.40 3.19 12.57
CA GLY A 104 6.40 3.19 11.52
C GLY A 104 6.06 4.13 10.37
N VAL A 105 6.86 3.97 9.32
CA VAL A 105 6.77 4.75 8.10
C VAL A 105 6.74 3.78 6.93
N ILE A 106 5.85 4.03 5.98
CA ILE A 106 5.88 3.40 4.67
C ILE A 106 6.22 4.47 3.62
N THR A 107 7.06 4.12 2.67
CA THR A 107 7.45 4.99 1.54
C THR A 107 7.36 4.21 0.24
N VAL A 108 6.77 4.82 -0.77
CA VAL A 108 6.68 4.34 -2.15
C VAL A 108 7.49 5.32 -3.00
N ARG A 109 8.46 4.83 -3.76
CA ARG A 109 9.37 5.65 -4.58
C ARG A 109 9.13 5.50 -6.08
#